data_AF-A0A0H4C3D2-F1
#
_entry.id   AF-A0A0H4C3D2-F1
#
_cell.length_a   1.000
_cell.length_b   1.000
_cell.length_c   1.000
_cell.angle_alpha   90.00
_cell.angle_beta   90.00
_cell.angle_gamma   90.00
#
_symmetry.space_group_name_H-M   'P 1'
#
loop_
_entity.id
_entity.type
_entity.pdbx_description
1 polymer ?
#
loop_
_entity_poly.entity_id
_entity_poly.type
_entity_poly.pdbx_seq_one_letter_code
_entity_poly.pdbx_strand_id
1 'polypeptide(L)'
;MSVLWNARIEEIGDSRLTLRVTAAHPDSGEVPDSAAFALRLLVDGRERAAGDTSVRGRDADPGAATEIIDSVTVTDRRDVPFDERAEKRRVEDRLRARGLRPEDTRTWRAAFEDAWRDVWQDASRLPRARLVIGVRDASWLAGLNAGDSWESAAYG
;
A
#
# COMPACT_ATOMS: atom_id res chain seq x y z
N MET A 1 -8.94 -9.44 -7.47
CA MET A 1 -8.81 -8.13 -6.81
C MET A 1 -7.46 -7.57 -7.16
N SER A 2 -7.38 -6.32 -7.59
CA SER A 2 -6.10 -5.64 -7.87
C SER A 2 -5.42 -5.31 -6.55
N VAL A 3 -4.09 -5.46 -6.50
CA VAL A 3 -3.27 -5.06 -5.36
C VAL A 3 -3.24 -3.52 -5.31
N LEU A 4 -3.52 -2.95 -4.14
CA LEU A 4 -3.45 -1.50 -3.91
C LEU A 4 -2.24 -1.15 -3.06
N TRP A 5 -1.88 -1.98 -2.09
CA TRP A 5 -0.84 -1.64 -1.14
C TRP A 5 0.19 -2.75 -1.01
N ASN A 6 1.44 -2.36 -0.90
CA ASN A 6 2.50 -3.19 -0.34
C ASN A 6 2.70 -2.78 1.11
N ALA A 7 2.41 -3.69 2.03
CA ALA A 7 2.66 -3.52 3.45
C ALA A 7 3.93 -4.28 3.85
N ARG A 8 4.75 -3.67 4.70
CA ARG A 8 5.92 -4.29 5.31
C ARG A 8 5.96 -3.99 6.79
N ILE A 9 6.18 -5.00 7.60
CA ILE A 9 6.38 -4.85 9.05
C ILE A 9 7.77 -4.26 9.30
N GLU A 10 7.79 -3.09 9.93
CA GLU A 10 9.03 -2.47 10.42
C GLU A 10 9.32 -2.89 11.87
N GLU A 11 8.27 -2.95 12.71
CA GLU A 11 8.40 -3.25 14.14
C GLU A 11 7.13 -3.92 14.67
N ILE A 12 7.32 -4.82 15.64
CA ILE A 12 6.24 -5.44 16.43
C ILE A 12 6.56 -5.20 17.90
N GLY A 13 5.63 -4.57 18.61
CA GLY A 13 5.62 -4.46 20.06
C GLY A 13 4.51 -5.32 20.69
N ASP A 14 4.31 -5.19 22.00
CA ASP A 14 3.41 -6.07 22.76
C ASP A 14 1.96 -6.08 22.24
N SER A 15 1.42 -4.92 21.86
CA SER A 15 0.07 -4.75 21.30
C SER A 15 0.03 -3.78 20.12
N ARG A 16 1.20 -3.57 19.49
CA ARG A 16 1.37 -2.59 18.42
C ARG A 16 2.16 -3.16 17.26
N LEU A 17 1.76 -2.76 16.07
CA LEU A 17 2.39 -3.13 14.81
C LEU A 17 2.70 -1.85 14.02
N THR A 18 3.95 -1.67 13.63
CA THR A 18 4.35 -0.57 12.75
C THR A 18 4.56 -1.11 11.33
N LEU A 19 3.77 -0.61 10.40
CA LEU A 19 3.85 -0.94 8.98
C LEU A 19 4.41 0.23 8.18
N ARG A 20 5.27 -0.08 7.22
CA ARG A 20 5.46 0.77 6.04
C ARG A 20 4.44 0.35 5.00
N VAL A 21 3.57 1.27 4.61
CA VAL A 21 2.56 1.05 3.57
C VAL A 21 2.97 1.87 2.36
N THR A 22 3.11 1.23 1.21
CA THR A 22 3.49 1.86 -0.07
C THR A 22 2.43 1.54 -1.11
N ALA A 23 1.98 2.52 -1.87
CA ALA A 23 1.06 2.30 -2.98
C ALA A 23 1.66 1.33 -4.00
N ALA A 24 0.85 0.44 -4.53
CA ALA A 24 1.19 -0.53 -5.58
C ALA A 24 0.39 -0.28 -6.86
N HIS A 25 -0.63 0.59 -6.80
CA HIS A 25 -1.50 0.91 -7.93
C HIS A 25 -1.93 2.39 -7.92
N PRO A 26 -2.22 3.00 -9.08
CA PRO A 26 -2.77 4.35 -9.15
C PRO A 26 -4.02 4.58 -8.29
N ASP A 27 -4.88 3.58 -8.18
CA ASP A 27 -6.14 3.68 -7.42
C ASP A 27 -5.96 3.59 -5.90
N SER A 28 -4.73 3.45 -5.40
CA SER A 28 -4.49 3.32 -3.95
C SER A 28 -4.88 4.59 -3.19
N GLY A 29 -4.75 5.76 -3.81
CA GLY A 29 -5.04 7.04 -3.16
C GLY A 29 -4.10 7.35 -2.00
N GLU A 30 -4.58 8.14 -1.02
CA GLU A 30 -3.85 8.40 0.22
C GLU A 30 -4.02 7.24 1.20
N VAL A 31 -2.98 6.97 2.02
CA VAL A 31 -3.04 5.92 3.04
C VAL A 31 -4.12 6.27 4.08
N PRO A 32 -5.21 5.49 4.19
CA PRO A 32 -6.28 5.75 5.15
C PRO A 32 -5.82 5.57 6.59
N ASP A 33 -6.41 6.35 7.50
CA ASP A 33 -6.20 6.25 8.96
C ASP A 33 -7.36 5.55 9.69
N SER A 34 -8.21 4.84 8.95
CA SER A 34 -9.39 4.17 9.49
C SER A 34 -9.08 2.81 10.12
N ALA A 35 -9.84 2.45 11.16
CA ALA A 35 -9.76 1.12 11.77
C ALA A 35 -10.11 -0.01 10.78
N ALA A 36 -11.04 0.23 9.85
CA ALA A 36 -11.42 -0.74 8.83
C ALA A 36 -10.24 -1.06 7.89
N PHE A 37 -9.53 -0.02 7.42
CA PHE A 37 -8.35 -0.18 6.59
C PHE A 37 -7.23 -0.93 7.34
N ALA A 38 -6.97 -0.54 8.60
CA ALA A 38 -5.98 -1.20 9.45
C ALA A 38 -6.31 -2.68 9.71
N LEU A 39 -7.58 -3.00 9.99
CA LEU A 39 -8.03 -4.39 10.17
C LEU A 39 -7.83 -5.21 8.89
N ARG A 40 -8.17 -4.66 7.72
CA ARG A 40 -7.98 -5.35 6.44
C ARG A 40 -6.52 -5.68 6.18
N LEU A 41 -5.61 -4.71 6.40
CA LEU A 41 -4.17 -4.95 6.30
C LEU A 41 -3.69 -6.03 7.27
N LEU A 42 -4.18 -6.02 8.51
CA LEU A 42 -3.82 -6.99 9.52
C LEU A 42 -4.30 -8.40 9.19
N VAL A 43 -5.55 -8.56 8.74
CA VAL A 43 -6.10 -9.84 8.26
C VAL A 43 -5.29 -10.37 7.07
N ASP A 44 -5.01 -9.50 6.09
CA ASP A 44 -4.20 -9.85 4.92
C ASP A 44 -2.79 -10.30 5.32
N GLY A 45 -2.17 -9.62 6.30
CA GLY A 45 -0.85 -9.97 6.82
C GLY A 45 -0.84 -11.29 7.57
N ARG A 46 -1.83 -11.54 8.44
CA ARG A 46 -1.98 -12.84 9.11
C ARG A 46 -2.19 -13.99 8.13
N GLU A 47 -3.00 -13.79 7.10
CA GLU A 47 -3.24 -14.83 6.10
C GLU A 47 -1.98 -15.09 5.25
N ARG A 48 -1.35 -14.03 4.72
CA ARG A 48 -0.29 -14.15 3.71
C ARG A 48 1.12 -14.31 4.30
N ALA A 49 1.44 -13.61 5.38
CA ALA A 49 2.75 -13.68 6.02
C ALA A 49 2.81 -14.78 7.09
N ALA A 50 1.79 -14.86 7.97
CA ALA A 50 1.76 -15.86 9.04
C ALA A 50 1.09 -17.18 8.63
N GLY A 51 0.42 -17.25 7.47
CA GLY A 51 -0.27 -18.45 7.01
C GLY A 51 -1.55 -18.79 7.80
N ASP A 52 -2.07 -17.85 8.57
CA ASP A 52 -3.24 -18.05 9.43
C ASP A 52 -4.54 -17.73 8.70
N THR A 53 -5.21 -18.76 8.22
CA THR A 53 -6.50 -18.63 7.52
C THR A 53 -7.70 -18.49 8.46
N SER A 54 -7.53 -18.62 9.79
CA SER A 54 -8.63 -18.57 10.76
C SER A 54 -9.26 -17.17 10.87
N VAL A 55 -8.52 -16.14 10.49
CA VAL A 55 -8.98 -14.74 10.50
C VAL A 55 -9.68 -14.31 9.22
N ARG A 56 -9.77 -15.19 8.21
CA ARG A 56 -10.34 -14.84 6.90
C ARG A 56 -11.79 -14.38 7.05
N GLY A 57 -12.10 -13.24 6.42
CA GLY A 57 -13.45 -12.66 6.43
C GLY A 57 -13.79 -11.84 7.67
N ARG A 58 -12.89 -11.74 8.66
CA ARG A 58 -13.10 -10.88 9.84
C ARG A 58 -13.18 -9.39 9.50
N ASP A 59 -12.52 -8.97 8.42
CA ASP A 59 -12.58 -7.60 7.91
C ASP A 59 -13.92 -7.24 7.24
N ALA A 60 -14.75 -8.23 6.89
CA ALA A 60 -16.08 -8.01 6.32
C ALA A 60 -17.17 -7.81 7.38
N ASP A 61 -16.86 -8.06 8.66
CA ASP A 61 -17.77 -7.84 9.78
C ASP A 61 -17.76 -6.34 10.17
N PRO A 62 -18.90 -5.63 10.10
CA PRO A 62 -18.97 -4.20 10.40
C PRO A 62 -18.51 -3.82 11.83
N GLY A 63 -18.60 -4.75 12.79
CA GLY A 63 -18.21 -4.49 14.19
C GLY A 63 -16.74 -4.80 14.49
N ALA A 64 -16.11 -5.65 13.69
CA ALA A 64 -14.81 -6.24 14.01
C ALA A 64 -13.69 -5.20 14.06
N ALA A 65 -13.73 -4.17 13.21
CA ALA A 65 -12.71 -3.12 13.19
C ALA A 65 -12.57 -2.43 14.56
N THR A 66 -13.68 -2.06 15.19
CA THR A 66 -13.68 -1.38 16.50
C THR A 66 -13.39 -2.34 17.66
N GLU A 67 -13.77 -3.61 17.51
CA GLU A 67 -13.49 -4.68 18.49
C GLU A 67 -12.00 -5.03 18.52
N ILE A 68 -11.32 -5.03 17.38
CA ILE A 68 -9.94 -5.51 17.26
C ILE A 68 -8.94 -4.36 17.31
N ILE A 69 -9.24 -3.25 16.65
CA ILE A 69 -8.33 -2.11 16.53
C ILE A 69 -8.58 -1.14 17.68
N ASP A 70 -7.52 -0.87 18.44
CA ASP A 70 -7.53 0.12 19.52
C ASP A 70 -7.22 1.52 18.99
N SER A 71 -6.20 1.62 18.12
CA SER A 71 -5.73 2.90 17.58
C SER A 71 -5.13 2.72 16.20
N VAL A 72 -5.27 3.74 15.35
CA VAL A 72 -4.56 3.84 14.06
C VAL A 72 -3.89 5.20 14.01
N THR A 73 -2.62 5.25 13.63
CA THR A 73 -1.90 6.51 13.44
C THR A 73 -1.06 6.44 12.17
N VAL A 74 -1.26 7.42 11.28
CA VAL A 74 -0.47 7.57 10.06
C VAL A 74 0.57 8.67 10.27
N THR A 75 1.84 8.33 10.10
CA THR A 75 2.99 9.25 10.20
C THR A 75 3.88 9.13 8.98
N ASP A 76 4.91 9.98 8.88
CA ASP A 76 5.95 9.92 7.85
C ASP A 76 5.43 9.82 6.41
N ARG A 77 4.33 10.52 6.13
CA ARG A 77 3.73 10.63 4.81
C ARG A 77 4.75 11.20 3.81
N ARG A 78 4.96 10.51 2.69
CA ARG A 78 5.84 10.91 1.59
C ARG A 78 5.10 10.75 0.28
N ASP A 79 5.39 11.65 -0.65
CA ASP A 79 4.89 11.60 -2.03
C ASP A 79 3.34 11.54 -2.11
N VAL A 80 2.69 12.18 -1.13
CA VAL A 80 1.22 12.33 -1.04
C VAL A 80 0.81 13.81 -1.08
N PRO A 81 -0.28 14.16 -1.81
CA PRO A 81 -1.00 13.27 -2.73
C PRO A 81 -0.15 12.93 -3.96
N PHE A 82 -0.42 11.79 -4.59
CA PHE A 82 0.24 11.43 -5.84
C PHE A 82 -0.19 12.38 -6.96
N ASP A 83 0.69 13.27 -7.42
CA ASP A 83 0.41 14.11 -8.57
C ASP A 83 0.64 13.33 -9.87
N GLU A 84 -0.35 12.52 -10.24
CA GLU A 84 -0.34 11.72 -11.46
C GLU A 84 -0.05 12.57 -12.70
N ARG A 85 -0.57 13.81 -12.74
CA ARG A 85 -0.37 14.71 -13.86
C ARG A 85 1.09 15.17 -13.94
N ALA A 86 1.72 15.48 -12.82
CA ALA A 86 3.15 15.80 -12.78
C ALA A 86 4.01 14.61 -13.17
N GLU A 87 3.71 13.41 -12.69
CA GLU A 87 4.47 12.21 -13.05
C GLU A 87 4.32 11.86 -14.53
N LYS A 88 3.11 11.95 -15.08
CA LYS A 88 2.90 11.77 -16.53
C LYS A 88 3.73 12.77 -17.32
N ARG A 89 3.76 14.05 -16.95
CA ARG A 89 4.63 15.06 -17.59
C ARG A 89 6.12 14.67 -17.51
N ARG A 90 6.60 14.22 -16.35
CA ARG A 90 8.00 13.76 -16.18
C ARG A 90 8.32 12.55 -17.06
N VAL A 91 7.37 11.64 -17.26
CA VAL A 91 7.51 10.53 -18.21
C VAL A 91 7.58 11.06 -19.64
N GLU A 92 6.64 11.92 -20.05
CA GLU A 92 6.64 12.51 -21.39
C GLU A 92 7.94 13.25 -21.70
N ASP A 93 8.44 14.07 -20.77
CA ASP A 93 9.67 14.85 -20.94
C ASP A 93 10.89 13.93 -21.10
N ARG A 94 10.92 12.80 -20.37
CA ARG A 94 11.97 11.77 -20.50
C ARG A 94 11.91 11.07 -21.86
N LEU A 95 10.72 10.78 -22.38
CA LEU A 95 10.57 10.18 -23.71
C LEU A 95 11.00 11.17 -24.81
N ARG A 96 10.59 12.45 -24.70
CA ARG A 96 11.03 13.50 -25.62
C ARG A 96 12.56 13.67 -25.61
N ALA A 97 13.18 13.64 -24.43
CA ALA A 97 14.64 13.70 -24.29
C ALA A 97 15.36 12.51 -24.95
N ARG A 98 14.69 11.35 -25.06
CA ARG A 98 15.18 10.16 -25.81
C ARG A 98 14.93 10.25 -27.31
N GLY A 99 14.37 11.36 -27.81
CA GLY A 99 14.07 11.57 -29.23
C GLY A 99 12.71 11.01 -29.68
N LEU A 100 11.88 10.49 -28.78
CA LEU A 100 10.54 10.02 -29.12
C LEU A 100 9.61 11.21 -29.39
N ARG A 101 8.71 11.00 -30.34
CA ARG A 101 7.81 12.03 -30.88
C ARG A 101 6.35 11.60 -30.66
N PRO A 102 5.51 12.42 -30.00
CA PRO A 102 4.09 12.09 -29.79
C PRO A 102 3.30 11.81 -31.08
N GLU A 103 3.77 12.34 -32.21
CA GLU A 103 3.16 12.16 -33.53
C GLU A 103 3.29 10.70 -34.03
N ASP A 104 4.34 9.97 -33.61
CA ASP A 104 4.42 8.52 -33.78
C ASP A 104 3.61 7.85 -32.67
N THR A 105 2.29 7.88 -32.85
CA THR A 105 1.32 7.44 -31.84
C THR A 105 1.55 6.01 -31.34
N ARG A 106 1.99 5.09 -32.21
CA ARG A 106 2.23 3.69 -31.82
C ARG A 106 3.47 3.57 -30.96
N THR A 107 4.60 4.11 -31.41
CA THR A 107 5.86 4.03 -30.67
C THR A 107 5.78 4.83 -29.37
N TRP A 108 5.16 6.02 -29.42
CA TRP A 108 4.93 6.86 -28.25
C TRP A 108 4.09 6.15 -27.19
N ARG A 109 2.94 5.59 -27.58
CA ARG A 109 2.04 4.91 -26.64
C ARG A 109 2.73 3.72 -25.96
N ALA A 110 3.40 2.87 -26.74
CA ALA A 110 4.11 1.73 -26.18
C ALA A 110 5.21 2.16 -25.19
N ALA A 111 6.01 3.16 -25.57
CA ALA A 111 7.08 3.68 -24.71
C ALA A 111 6.55 4.38 -23.45
N PHE A 112 5.41 5.06 -23.56
CA PHE A 112 4.73 5.69 -22.43
C PHE A 112 4.15 4.67 -21.46
N GLU A 113 3.43 3.66 -21.95
CA GLU A 113 2.87 2.60 -21.11
C GLU A 113 3.98 1.86 -20.35
N ASP A 114 5.11 1.61 -20.99
CA ASP A 114 6.28 0.98 -20.36
C ASP A 114 6.91 1.87 -19.29
N ALA A 115 7.24 3.12 -19.63
CA ALA A 115 7.82 4.07 -18.68
C ALA A 115 6.85 4.43 -17.54
N TRP A 116 5.54 4.39 -17.78
CA TRP A 116 4.52 4.56 -16.74
C TRP A 116 4.47 3.36 -15.80
N ARG A 117 4.59 2.13 -16.33
CA ARG A 117 4.70 0.93 -15.50
C ARG A 117 5.93 0.99 -14.60
N ASP A 118 7.06 1.49 -15.11
CA ASP A 118 8.29 1.65 -14.32
C ASP A 118 8.11 2.58 -13.11
N VAL A 119 7.28 3.63 -13.21
CA VAL A 119 6.96 4.51 -12.07
C VAL A 119 6.35 3.70 -10.93
N TRP A 120 5.42 2.79 -11.25
CA TRP A 120 4.75 1.91 -10.28
C TRP A 120 5.63 0.77 -9.76
N GLN A 121 6.80 0.56 -10.35
CA GLN A 121 7.80 -0.39 -9.86
C GLN A 121 8.86 0.28 -8.96
N ASP A 122 9.00 1.61 -9.02
CA ASP A 122 9.92 2.37 -8.18
C ASP A 122 9.24 2.82 -6.89
N ALA A 123 9.28 1.95 -5.87
CA ALA A 123 8.74 2.22 -4.53
C ALA A 123 9.28 3.50 -3.85
N SER A 124 10.39 4.09 -4.33
CA SER A 124 10.90 5.35 -3.79
C SER A 124 10.15 6.58 -4.27
N ARG A 125 9.34 6.45 -5.33
CA ARG A 125 8.53 7.52 -5.94
C ARG A 125 7.04 7.40 -5.62
N LEU A 126 6.64 6.30 -5.00
CA LEU A 126 5.24 6.00 -4.74
C LEU A 126 4.80 6.56 -3.39
N PRO A 127 3.53 6.97 -3.29
CA PRO A 127 2.91 7.32 -2.02
C PRO A 127 3.23 6.29 -0.95
N ARG A 128 3.77 6.75 0.16
CA ARG A 128 4.05 5.88 1.30
C ARG A 128 3.83 6.59 2.61
N ALA A 129 3.51 5.81 3.62
CA ALA A 129 3.40 6.28 4.99
C ALA A 129 3.82 5.19 5.96
N ARG A 130 4.05 5.61 7.20
CA ARG A 130 4.16 4.70 8.34
C ARG A 130 2.80 4.62 9.02
N LEU A 131 2.27 3.42 9.16
CA LEU A 131 1.00 3.12 9.81
C LEU A 131 1.29 2.37 11.11
N VAL A 132 0.95 2.98 12.25
CA VAL A 132 1.02 2.33 13.55
C VAL A 132 -0.38 1.85 13.91
N ILE A 133 -0.51 0.53 14.07
CA ILE A 133 -1.76 -0.15 14.42
C ILE A 133 -1.63 -0.64 15.87
N GLY A 134 -2.51 -0.16 16.74
CA GLY A 134 -2.72 -0.72 18.07
C GLY A 134 -3.86 -1.73 18.03
N VAL A 135 -3.66 -2.92 18.60
CA VAL A 135 -4.70 -3.95 18.73
C VAL A 135 -5.14 -4.09 20.18
N ARG A 136 -6.42 -4.40 20.40
CA ARG A 136 -6.98 -4.63 21.74
C ARG A 136 -6.52 -5.96 22.34
N ASP A 137 -6.25 -6.96 21.50
CA ASP A 137 -5.73 -8.26 21.89
C ASP A 137 -4.46 -8.58 21.08
N ALA A 138 -3.36 -8.79 21.78
CA ALA A 138 -2.05 -9.10 21.21
C ALA A 138 -2.03 -10.42 20.42
N SER A 139 -3.00 -11.32 20.63
CA SER A 139 -3.15 -12.54 19.83
C SER A 139 -3.32 -12.26 18.33
N TRP A 140 -3.75 -11.04 17.98
CA TRP A 140 -3.82 -10.58 16.59
C TRP A 140 -2.48 -10.35 15.90
N LEU A 141 -1.39 -10.27 16.67
CA LEU A 141 -0.03 -10.14 16.14
C LEU A 141 0.69 -11.49 16.05
N ALA A 142 0.04 -12.58 16.48
CA ALA A 142 0.66 -13.90 16.54
C ALA A 142 1.11 -14.37 15.14
N GLY A 143 2.35 -14.85 15.07
CA GLY A 143 2.95 -15.38 13.83
C GLY A 143 3.50 -14.33 12.88
N LEU A 144 3.27 -13.04 13.12
CA LEU A 144 3.88 -11.95 12.36
C LEU A 144 5.29 -11.66 12.86
N ASN A 145 6.18 -11.28 11.95
CA ASN A 145 7.58 -10.96 12.24
C ASN A 145 8.01 -9.65 11.58
N ALA A 146 8.95 -8.95 12.23
CA ALA A 146 9.59 -7.80 11.60
C ALA A 146 10.29 -8.21 10.29
N GLY A 147 10.07 -7.45 9.23
CA GLY A 147 10.55 -7.77 7.88
C GLY A 147 9.53 -8.47 6.99
N ASP A 148 8.45 -9.04 7.54
CA ASP A 148 7.37 -9.62 6.74
C ASP A 148 6.74 -8.57 5.82
N SER A 149 6.34 -9.00 4.63
CA SER A 149 5.69 -8.13 3.65
C SER A 149 4.62 -8.87 2.87
N TRP A 150 3.56 -8.15 2.52
CA TRP A 150 2.49 -8.68 1.69
C TRP A 150 1.86 -7.62 0.82
N GLU A 151 1.29 -8.10 -0.29
CA GLU A 151 0.38 -7.36 -1.14
C GLU A 151 -1.02 -7.39 -0.53
N SER A 152 -1.69 -6.25 -0.54
CA SER A 152 -3.04 -6.09 -0.02
C SER A 152 -3.92 -5.32 -1.00
N ALA A 153 -5.18 -5.77 -1.09
CA ALA A 153 -6.25 -5.05 -1.77
C ALA A 153 -7.07 -4.19 -0.80
N ALA A 154 -6.48 -3.81 0.35
CA ALA A 154 -7.16 -3.00 1.36
C ALA A 154 -7.63 -1.67 0.77
N TYR A 155 -8.89 -1.36 1.02
CA TYR A 155 -9.51 -0.09 0.70
C TYR A 155 -9.86 0.62 2.01
N GLY A 156 -9.89 1.95 1.95
CA GLY A 156 -10.28 2.83 3.06
C GLY A 156 -11.64 3.43 2.85
#